data_AF-A0A814GKP5-F1
#
_entry.id   AF-A0A814GKP5-F1
#
_cell.length_a   1.000
_cell.length_b   1.000
_cell.length_c   1.000
_cell.angle_alpha   90.00
_cell.angle_beta   90.00
_cell.angle_gamma   90.00
#
_symmetry.space_group_name_H-M   'P 1'
#
loop_
_entity.id
_entity.type
_entity.pdbx_description
1 polymer ?
#
loop_
_entity_poly.entity_id
_entity_poly.type
_entity_poly.pdbx_seq_one_letter_code
_entity_poly.pdbx_strand_id
1 'polypeptide(L)'
;MPCVNTLGFWTTFATGSHPISVTSGDLNSDTRLDLVVANSGSNNVGVFLGKGDGTFENQIMYAAGTKPDSVITGDFNSDNILDLVTVNSDTNAVSVLLGNGNGTFQAAKTYTTGLNPTSAISGDFNSDNRQDLAVTNNNNNTISILLGNGDGSFQDQVTYMTGKSAFSVISSDFNNDSQLDLALVNADSNNVGILMGHGNGAFQTQITYSTDMFPVSVVSSDFNNDGKIDLAIVNFFKSSASVLLGDGNGNFQNQTTYSTEKKPVIIRAGNLNNDANVDLAIVNSGSNSISVLLGNGNGSFQTQKIYKTGNNPSSIVLGDFNNDTKLDLVVTNFADNSATVFLNICP
;
A
#
# COMPACT_ATOMS: atom_id res chain seq x y z
N MET A 1 28.55 -2.64 9.64
CA MET A 1 28.20 -4.04 10.00
C MET A 1 26.69 -4.09 9.93
N PRO A 2 26.06 -4.97 9.12
CA PRO A 2 24.62 -4.94 8.93
C PRO A 2 23.93 -5.17 10.27
N CYS A 3 22.95 -4.32 10.54
CA CYS A 3 22.25 -4.26 11.81
C CYS A 3 21.31 -5.46 11.95
N VAL A 4 21.46 -6.21 13.05
CA VAL A 4 20.63 -7.40 13.33
C VAL A 4 19.33 -7.03 14.06
N ASN A 5 19.31 -5.88 14.76
CA ASN A 5 18.16 -5.35 15.50
C ASN A 5 17.65 -4.05 14.89
N THR A 6 16.67 -4.15 14.00
CA THR A 6 16.11 -3.00 13.29
C THR A 6 15.17 -2.13 14.13
N LEU A 7 14.31 -2.70 14.97
CA LEU A 7 13.29 -1.92 15.72
C LEU A 7 13.51 -1.99 17.23
N GLY A 8 13.37 -0.85 17.94
CA GLY A 8 13.72 -0.78 19.37
C GLY A 8 12.83 0.07 20.28
N PHE A 9 12.22 1.15 19.78
CA PHE A 9 11.30 1.98 20.57
C PHE A 9 9.92 1.97 19.93
N TRP A 10 8.87 1.87 20.75
CA TRP A 10 7.51 1.95 20.24
C TRP A 10 6.58 2.77 21.12
N THR A 11 5.69 3.50 20.45
CA THR A 11 4.63 4.29 21.07
C THR A 11 3.31 3.90 20.41
N THR A 12 2.28 3.67 21.21
CA THR A 12 0.93 3.35 20.72
C THR A 12 -0.01 4.50 21.02
N PHE A 13 -0.84 4.86 20.05
CA PHE A 13 -1.86 5.90 20.19
C PHE A 13 -3.20 5.43 19.62
N ALA A 14 -4.29 6.03 20.09
CA ALA A 14 -5.64 5.67 19.69
C ALA A 14 -5.99 6.23 18.31
N THR A 15 -6.79 5.46 17.56
CA THR A 15 -7.34 5.82 16.24
C THR A 15 -8.87 5.84 16.29
N GLY A 16 -9.55 5.79 15.14
CA GLY A 16 -10.97 5.44 15.09
C GLY A 16 -11.19 3.94 15.27
N SER A 17 -12.44 3.48 15.12
CA SER A 17 -12.77 2.07 15.26
C SER A 17 -12.36 1.27 14.03
N HIS A 18 -11.72 0.12 14.25
CA HIS A 18 -11.28 -0.81 13.22
C HIS A 18 -10.40 -0.16 12.14
N PRO A 19 -9.21 0.37 12.50
CA PRO A 19 -8.26 0.92 11.55
C PRO A 19 -7.76 -0.19 10.62
N ILE A 20 -7.86 0.02 9.30
CA ILE A 20 -7.60 -1.02 8.29
C ILE A 20 -6.50 -0.62 7.30
N SER A 21 -6.28 0.67 7.10
CA SER A 21 -5.22 1.19 6.22
C SER A 21 -4.57 2.44 6.82
N VAL A 22 -3.29 2.63 6.56
CA VAL A 22 -2.51 3.81 6.93
C VAL A 22 -1.62 4.25 5.77
N THR A 23 -1.55 5.55 5.55
CA THR A 23 -0.59 6.20 4.66
C THR A 23 0.06 7.38 5.38
N SER A 24 1.16 7.89 4.83
CA SER A 24 1.89 9.04 5.36
C SER A 24 2.20 10.07 4.26
N GLY A 25 2.40 11.31 4.69
CA GLY A 25 2.79 12.42 3.82
C GLY A 25 2.85 13.73 4.62
N ASP A 26 3.46 14.77 4.06
CA ASP A 26 3.43 16.11 4.65
C ASP A 26 2.12 16.81 4.22
N LEU A 27 1.12 16.83 5.11
CA LEU A 27 -0.23 17.34 4.82
C LEU A 27 -0.38 18.83 5.15
N ASN A 28 0.63 19.44 5.76
CA ASN A 28 0.60 20.83 6.23
C ASN A 28 1.84 21.66 5.83
N SER A 29 2.71 21.10 4.97
CA SER A 29 3.94 21.72 4.47
C SER A 29 4.96 22.08 5.56
N ASP A 30 5.04 21.28 6.63
CA ASP A 30 5.98 21.49 7.72
C ASP A 30 7.22 20.57 7.68
N THR A 31 7.36 19.77 6.62
CA THR A 31 8.44 18.82 6.34
C THR A 31 8.50 17.61 7.27
N ARG A 32 7.49 17.40 8.11
CA ARG A 32 7.37 16.21 8.96
C ARG A 32 6.30 15.28 8.38
N LEU A 33 6.52 13.98 8.52
CA LEU A 33 5.53 13.01 8.07
C LEU A 33 4.31 13.01 9.01
N ASP A 34 3.15 13.28 8.43
CA ASP A 34 1.84 13.09 9.05
C ASP A 34 1.31 11.69 8.69
N LEU A 35 0.24 11.28 9.37
CA LEU A 35 -0.45 10.02 9.09
C LEU A 35 -1.92 10.25 8.75
N VAL A 36 -2.42 9.40 7.86
CA VAL A 36 -3.85 9.25 7.57
C VAL A 36 -4.24 7.80 7.76
N VAL A 37 -5.22 7.56 8.62
CA VAL A 37 -5.70 6.21 8.98
C VAL A 37 -7.15 6.05 8.55
N ALA A 38 -7.43 5.06 7.69
CA ALA A 38 -8.80 4.66 7.35
C ALA A 38 -9.40 3.78 8.46
N ASN A 39 -10.52 4.22 9.03
CA ASN A 39 -11.22 3.52 10.11
C ASN A 39 -12.53 2.93 9.59
N SER A 40 -12.45 1.68 9.14
CA SER A 40 -13.58 0.92 8.57
C SER A 40 -14.81 0.89 9.49
N GLY A 41 -14.61 0.81 10.81
CA GLY A 41 -15.67 0.69 11.79
C GLY A 41 -16.34 2.02 12.15
N SER A 42 -15.69 3.14 11.86
CA SER A 42 -16.21 4.49 12.11
C SER A 42 -16.58 5.26 10.85
N ASN A 43 -16.40 4.67 9.66
CA ASN A 43 -16.71 5.28 8.36
C ASN A 43 -16.02 6.64 8.14
N ASN A 44 -14.75 6.73 8.53
CA ASN A 44 -13.99 7.98 8.47
C ASN A 44 -12.49 7.73 8.26
N VAL A 45 -11.77 8.81 8.01
CA VAL A 45 -10.31 8.86 8.09
C VAL A 45 -9.90 9.73 9.28
N GLY A 46 -8.90 9.27 10.03
CA GLY A 46 -8.24 10.05 11.08
C GLY A 46 -6.93 10.62 10.56
N VAL A 47 -6.73 11.94 10.71
CA VAL A 47 -5.53 12.66 10.29
C VAL A 47 -4.72 13.05 11.52
N PHE A 48 -3.46 12.64 11.57
CA PHE A 48 -2.54 12.86 12.68
C PHE A 48 -1.34 13.67 12.21
N LEU A 49 -1.18 14.89 12.70
CA LEU A 49 -0.03 15.71 12.35
C LEU A 49 1.22 15.26 13.11
N GLY A 50 2.33 15.07 12.40
CA GLY A 50 3.60 14.62 12.92
C GLY A 50 4.30 15.69 13.74
N LYS A 51 4.90 15.30 14.86
CA LYS A 51 5.76 16.18 15.66
C LYS A 51 7.22 16.14 15.23
N GLY A 52 7.61 15.13 14.45
CA GLY A 52 8.97 14.93 13.94
C GLY A 52 9.90 14.25 14.95
N ASP A 53 9.34 13.65 16.00
CA ASP A 53 10.06 12.90 17.05
C ASP A 53 9.49 11.47 17.22
N GLY A 54 8.77 10.97 16.22
CA GLY A 54 8.03 9.70 16.28
C GLY A 54 6.68 9.79 17.00
N THR A 55 6.24 10.99 17.40
CA THR A 55 4.92 11.22 18.00
C THR A 55 4.03 12.12 17.15
N PHE A 56 2.73 12.13 17.46
CA PHE A 56 1.71 12.81 16.68
C PHE A 56 0.82 13.73 17.54
N GLU A 57 0.18 14.70 16.91
CA GLU A 57 -0.94 15.45 17.47
C GLU A 57 -2.22 14.59 17.55
N ASN A 58 -3.22 15.10 18.27
CA ASN A 58 -4.53 14.45 18.33
C ASN A 58 -5.17 14.41 16.94
N GLN A 59 -5.84 13.30 16.61
CA GLN A 59 -6.49 13.14 15.32
C GLN A 59 -7.61 14.14 15.06
N ILE A 60 -7.71 14.58 13.82
CA ILE A 60 -8.91 15.20 13.26
C ILE A 60 -9.60 14.17 12.37
N MET A 61 -10.92 14.00 12.56
CA MET A 61 -11.69 12.98 11.86
C MET A 61 -12.47 13.61 10.70
N TYR A 62 -12.37 13.00 9.52
CA TYR A 62 -13.12 13.40 8.33
C TYR A 62 -14.02 12.26 7.89
N ALA A 63 -15.29 12.56 7.65
CA ALA A 63 -16.22 11.59 7.09
C ALA A 63 -15.72 11.12 5.70
N ALA A 64 -15.68 9.81 5.51
CA ALA A 64 -15.38 9.17 4.24
C ALA A 64 -16.65 8.52 3.68
N GLY A 65 -16.54 7.47 2.87
CA GLY A 65 -17.67 6.58 2.58
C GLY A 65 -17.88 5.52 3.67
N THR A 66 -18.81 4.60 3.44
CA THR A 66 -19.07 3.49 4.37
C THR A 66 -18.00 2.42 4.22
N LYS A 67 -17.42 2.00 5.35
CA LYS A 67 -16.39 0.96 5.45
C LYS A 67 -15.22 1.23 4.50
N PRO A 68 -14.44 2.31 4.76
CA PRO A 68 -13.22 2.55 4.01
C PRO A 68 -12.22 1.42 4.28
N ASP A 69 -11.85 0.68 3.23
CA ASP A 69 -10.91 -0.44 3.27
C ASP A 69 -9.48 -0.02 2.90
N SER A 70 -9.32 1.10 2.18
CA SER A 70 -8.03 1.69 1.86
C SER A 70 -8.08 3.22 1.86
N VAL A 71 -6.93 3.84 2.08
CA VAL A 71 -6.68 5.27 1.91
C VAL A 71 -5.33 5.49 1.24
N ILE A 72 -5.28 6.41 0.28
CA ILE A 72 -4.04 6.87 -0.37
C ILE A 72 -3.99 8.41 -0.33
N THR A 73 -2.77 8.93 -0.45
CA THR A 73 -2.47 10.36 -0.55
C THR A 73 -1.91 10.68 -1.94
N GLY A 74 -2.23 11.85 -2.47
CA GLY A 74 -1.72 12.32 -3.77
C GLY A 74 -2.22 13.74 -4.06
N ASP A 75 -1.62 14.43 -5.04
CA ASP A 75 -2.12 15.73 -5.53
C ASP A 75 -3.07 15.48 -6.71
N PHE A 76 -4.37 15.48 -6.48
CA PHE A 76 -5.39 15.13 -7.49
C PHE A 76 -5.94 16.36 -8.22
N ASN A 77 -5.58 17.57 -7.80
CA ASN A 77 -6.04 18.84 -8.38
C ASN A 77 -4.89 19.76 -8.85
N SER A 78 -3.65 19.27 -8.83
CA SER A 78 -2.43 19.95 -9.27
C SER A 78 -2.12 21.25 -8.53
N ASP A 79 -2.45 21.34 -7.24
CA ASP A 79 -2.16 22.50 -6.40
C ASP A 79 -0.92 22.32 -5.49
N ASN A 80 -0.24 21.17 -5.57
CA ASN A 80 0.87 20.72 -4.74
C ASN A 80 0.53 20.52 -3.26
N ILE A 81 -0.75 20.36 -2.93
CA ILE A 81 -1.22 19.94 -1.61
C ILE A 81 -1.63 18.48 -1.69
N LEU A 82 -1.29 17.70 -0.66
CA LEU A 82 -1.76 16.32 -0.58
C LEU A 82 -3.26 16.27 -0.27
N ASP A 83 -3.98 15.60 -1.16
CA ASP A 83 -5.37 15.20 -1.04
C ASP A 83 -5.46 13.73 -0.59
N LEU A 84 -6.68 13.29 -0.25
CA LEU A 84 -6.97 11.90 0.13
C LEU A 84 -7.93 11.23 -0.84
N VAL A 85 -7.69 9.96 -1.11
CA VAL A 85 -8.67 9.06 -1.72
C VAL A 85 -8.93 7.88 -0.79
N THR A 86 -10.19 7.63 -0.44
CA THR A 86 -10.61 6.44 0.29
C THR A 86 -11.33 5.46 -0.62
N VAL A 87 -11.14 4.17 -0.40
CA VAL A 87 -11.84 3.09 -1.10
C VAL A 87 -12.90 2.52 -0.18
N ASN A 88 -14.19 2.66 -0.54
CA ASN A 88 -15.30 2.41 0.38
C ASN A 88 -16.11 1.19 -0.07
N SER A 89 -15.90 0.07 0.62
CA SER A 89 -16.26 -1.24 0.10
C SER A 89 -17.76 -1.55 0.14
N ASP A 90 -18.50 -0.92 1.05
CA ASP A 90 -19.95 -1.09 1.17
C ASP A 90 -20.73 -0.14 0.23
N THR A 91 -20.15 0.99 -0.17
CA THR A 91 -20.77 1.94 -1.11
C THR A 91 -20.37 1.74 -2.57
N ASN A 92 -19.42 0.83 -2.86
CA ASN A 92 -18.90 0.57 -4.21
C ASN A 92 -18.38 1.85 -4.90
N ALA A 93 -17.61 2.63 -4.15
CA ALA A 93 -17.14 3.93 -4.59
C ALA A 93 -15.80 4.30 -3.95
N VAL A 94 -15.06 5.18 -4.60
CA VAL A 94 -14.01 5.97 -3.94
C VAL A 94 -14.55 7.32 -3.49
N SER A 95 -13.95 7.88 -2.43
CA SER A 95 -14.19 9.25 -1.99
C SER A 95 -12.91 10.06 -2.11
N VAL A 96 -13.00 11.26 -2.66
CA VAL A 96 -11.90 12.23 -2.80
C VAL A 96 -12.10 13.36 -1.80
N LEU A 97 -11.10 13.63 -0.97
CA LEU A 97 -11.09 14.75 -0.03
C LEU A 97 -9.92 15.66 -0.36
N LEU A 98 -10.20 16.85 -0.87
CA LEU A 98 -9.14 17.80 -1.25
C LEU A 98 -8.52 18.46 -0.01
N GLY A 99 -7.20 18.57 0.02
CA GLY A 99 -6.44 19.19 1.09
C GLY A 99 -6.56 20.71 1.06
N ASN A 100 -6.40 21.33 2.24
CA ASN A 100 -6.32 22.79 2.37
C ASN A 100 -4.89 23.27 2.70
N GLY A 101 -3.89 22.37 2.70
CA GLY A 101 -2.47 22.68 2.92
C GLY A 101 -2.09 22.95 4.38
N ASN A 102 -2.98 22.65 5.32
CA ASN A 102 -2.77 22.86 6.75
C ASN A 102 -3.17 21.65 7.60
N GLY A 103 -3.19 20.45 6.99
CA GLY A 103 -3.69 19.22 7.63
C GLY A 103 -5.20 19.10 7.69
N THR A 104 -5.95 19.99 7.03
CA THR A 104 -7.41 19.91 6.93
C THR A 104 -7.90 19.61 5.52
N PHE A 105 -9.11 19.05 5.42
CA PHE A 105 -9.68 18.57 4.17
C PHE A 105 -11.08 19.09 3.92
N GLN A 106 -11.42 19.24 2.64
CA GLN A 106 -12.75 19.57 2.16
C GLN A 106 -13.72 18.38 2.30
N ALA A 107 -15.01 18.64 2.08
CA ALA A 107 -16.01 17.58 2.08
C ALA A 107 -15.76 16.56 0.96
N ALA A 108 -15.96 15.29 1.28
CA ALA A 108 -15.73 14.19 0.35
C ALA A 108 -16.64 14.24 -0.88
N LYS A 109 -16.07 14.02 -2.06
CA LYS A 109 -16.80 13.78 -3.32
C LYS A 109 -16.64 12.32 -3.75
N THR A 110 -17.71 11.68 -4.17
CA THR A 110 -17.72 10.24 -4.44
C THR A 110 -17.75 9.91 -5.94
N TYR A 111 -17.09 8.81 -6.30
CA TYR A 111 -17.01 8.28 -7.67
C TYR A 111 -17.25 6.78 -7.66
N THR A 112 -18.14 6.30 -8.52
CA THR A 112 -18.54 4.89 -8.57
C THR A 112 -17.42 4.00 -9.13
N THR A 113 -17.24 2.83 -8.52
CA THR A 113 -16.31 1.78 -8.95
C THR A 113 -17.07 0.49 -9.25
N GLY A 114 -16.39 -0.65 -9.36
CA GLY A 114 -17.04 -1.95 -9.25
C GLY A 114 -17.43 -2.29 -7.80
N LEU A 115 -18.01 -3.47 -7.63
CA LEU A 115 -18.53 -4.00 -6.37
C LEU A 115 -17.42 -4.44 -5.43
N ASN A 116 -17.58 -4.07 -4.16
CA ASN A 116 -16.65 -4.35 -3.07
C ASN A 116 -15.21 -3.98 -3.44
N PRO A 117 -14.94 -2.68 -3.69
CA PRO A 117 -13.60 -2.23 -3.98
C PRO A 117 -12.71 -2.36 -2.73
N THR A 118 -11.45 -2.75 -2.92
CA THR A 118 -10.54 -3.17 -1.82
C THR A 118 -9.28 -2.33 -1.72
N SER A 119 -8.71 -1.91 -2.85
CA SER A 119 -7.46 -1.14 -2.91
C SER A 119 -7.53 -0.15 -4.06
N ALA A 120 -6.79 0.96 -3.92
CA ALA A 120 -6.55 1.92 -4.97
C ALA A 120 -5.08 2.32 -5.00
N ILE A 121 -4.62 2.73 -6.18
CA ILE A 121 -3.36 3.44 -6.38
C ILE A 121 -3.62 4.63 -7.31
N SER A 122 -2.72 5.60 -7.27
CA SER A 122 -2.70 6.72 -8.22
C SER A 122 -1.49 6.66 -9.14
N GLY A 123 -1.66 7.15 -10.36
CA GLY A 123 -0.62 7.26 -11.38
C GLY A 123 -1.15 7.98 -12.61
N ASP A 124 -0.26 8.46 -13.48
CA ASP A 124 -0.64 8.98 -14.79
C ASP A 124 -0.71 7.82 -15.79
N PHE A 125 -1.90 7.25 -16.00
CA PHE A 125 -2.09 6.07 -16.86
C PHE A 125 -2.33 6.45 -18.32
N ASN A 126 -2.53 7.73 -18.62
CA ASN A 126 -2.83 8.25 -19.95
C ASN A 126 -1.83 9.29 -20.49
N SER A 127 -0.73 9.52 -19.78
CA SER A 127 0.34 10.47 -20.11
C SER A 127 -0.11 11.93 -20.23
N ASP A 128 -1.14 12.34 -19.49
CA ASP A 128 -1.66 13.72 -19.49
C ASP A 128 -1.14 14.60 -18.33
N ASN A 129 -0.26 14.03 -17.49
CA ASN A 129 0.31 14.60 -16.26
C ASN A 129 -0.72 14.89 -15.17
N ARG A 130 -1.84 14.17 -15.13
CA ARG A 130 -2.80 14.20 -14.04
C ARG A 130 -2.83 12.86 -13.34
N GLN A 131 -3.18 12.90 -12.05
CA GLN A 131 -3.32 11.67 -11.28
C GLN A 131 -4.65 10.99 -11.65
N ASP A 132 -4.54 9.79 -12.21
CA ASP A 132 -5.64 8.85 -12.41
C ASP A 132 -5.71 7.88 -11.22
N LEU A 133 -6.76 7.05 -11.18
CA LEU A 133 -6.91 5.99 -10.19
C LEU A 133 -7.10 4.62 -10.83
N ALA A 134 -6.45 3.61 -10.25
CA ALA A 134 -6.72 2.20 -10.52
C ALA A 134 -7.25 1.53 -9.24
N VAL A 135 -8.46 0.95 -9.30
CA VAL A 135 -9.20 0.46 -8.12
C VAL A 135 -9.61 -1.00 -8.30
N THR A 136 -9.14 -1.90 -7.42
CA THR A 136 -9.50 -3.33 -7.48
C THR A 136 -10.90 -3.59 -6.95
N ASN A 137 -11.69 -4.38 -7.67
CA ASN A 137 -13.06 -4.73 -7.31
C ASN A 137 -13.17 -6.23 -7.03
N ASN A 138 -13.23 -6.59 -5.75
CA ASN A 138 -13.15 -7.98 -5.31
C ASN A 138 -14.31 -8.83 -5.86
N ASN A 139 -15.54 -8.35 -5.71
CA ASN A 139 -16.74 -9.13 -6.07
C ASN A 139 -17.06 -9.12 -7.58
N ASN A 140 -16.50 -8.20 -8.36
CA ASN A 140 -16.66 -8.18 -9.81
C ASN A 140 -15.57 -8.95 -10.58
N ASN A 141 -14.43 -9.26 -9.95
CA ASN A 141 -13.24 -9.77 -10.65
C ASN A 141 -12.79 -8.79 -11.74
N THR A 142 -12.71 -7.50 -11.37
CA THR A 142 -12.28 -6.43 -12.27
C THR A 142 -11.39 -5.45 -11.55
N ILE A 143 -10.70 -4.61 -12.33
CA ILE A 143 -10.09 -3.37 -11.88
C ILE A 143 -10.76 -2.20 -12.62
N SER A 144 -11.06 -1.12 -11.90
CA SER A 144 -11.61 0.14 -12.43
C SER A 144 -10.48 1.12 -12.69
N ILE A 145 -10.45 1.75 -13.87
CA ILE A 145 -9.58 2.87 -14.19
C ILE A 145 -10.44 4.12 -14.26
N LEU A 146 -10.13 5.12 -13.43
CA LEU A 146 -10.82 6.40 -13.40
C LEU A 146 -9.81 7.48 -13.78
N LEU A 147 -9.98 8.10 -14.94
CA LEU A 147 -9.07 9.14 -15.42
C LEU A 147 -9.34 10.48 -14.72
N GLY A 148 -8.30 11.16 -14.30
CA GLY A 148 -8.34 12.44 -13.61
C GLY A 148 -8.58 13.61 -14.56
N ASN A 149 -9.40 14.58 -14.14
CA ASN A 149 -9.58 15.83 -14.88
C ASN A 149 -8.59 16.93 -14.43
N GLY A 150 -7.80 16.67 -13.38
CA GLY A 150 -6.80 17.59 -12.84
C GLY A 150 -7.37 18.69 -11.94
N ASP A 151 -8.64 18.58 -11.54
CA ASP A 151 -9.32 19.50 -10.62
C ASP A 151 -9.86 18.78 -9.38
N GLY A 152 -9.32 17.58 -9.08
CA GLY A 152 -9.84 16.69 -8.04
C GLY A 152 -11.05 15.87 -8.48
N SER A 153 -11.50 15.99 -9.73
CA SER A 153 -12.57 15.17 -10.28
C SER A 153 -12.09 14.08 -11.24
N PHE A 154 -12.88 13.00 -11.31
CA PHE A 154 -12.60 11.84 -12.16
C PHE A 154 -13.71 11.61 -13.18
N GLN A 155 -13.32 11.03 -14.31
CA GLN A 155 -14.23 10.53 -15.35
C GLN A 155 -14.91 9.23 -14.89
N ASP A 156 -15.90 8.78 -15.67
CA ASP A 156 -16.53 7.48 -15.46
C ASP A 156 -15.51 6.35 -15.58
N GLN A 157 -15.65 5.32 -14.76
CA GLN A 157 -14.74 4.18 -14.76
C GLN A 157 -14.76 3.41 -16.09
N VAL A 158 -13.58 2.95 -16.50
CA VAL A 158 -13.40 1.88 -17.48
C VAL A 158 -12.92 0.64 -16.73
N THR A 159 -13.52 -0.54 -16.99
CA THR A 159 -13.18 -1.76 -16.26
C THR A 159 -12.45 -2.78 -17.11
N TYR A 160 -11.49 -3.46 -16.49
CA TYR A 160 -10.73 -4.55 -17.08
C TYR A 160 -10.94 -5.83 -16.26
N MET A 161 -11.09 -6.96 -16.95
CA MET A 161 -11.26 -8.26 -16.30
C MET A 161 -9.95 -8.71 -15.65
N THR A 162 -10.07 -9.24 -14.43
CA THR A 162 -8.94 -9.78 -13.66
C THR A 162 -9.15 -11.27 -13.36
N GLY A 163 -8.28 -11.86 -12.53
CA GLY A 163 -8.56 -13.11 -11.86
C GLY A 163 -9.64 -12.95 -10.78
N LYS A 164 -9.98 -14.04 -10.10
CA LYS A 164 -11.01 -14.04 -9.08
C LYS A 164 -10.54 -13.32 -7.82
N SER A 165 -11.40 -12.45 -7.29
CA SER A 165 -11.17 -11.75 -6.02
C SER A 165 -9.92 -10.86 -6.05
N ALA A 166 -9.90 -9.88 -6.97
CA ALA A 166 -8.86 -8.85 -7.02
C ALA A 166 -8.80 -8.09 -5.68
N PHE A 167 -7.61 -8.03 -5.07
CA PHE A 167 -7.49 -7.59 -3.67
C PHE A 167 -6.55 -6.40 -3.45
N SER A 168 -5.39 -6.40 -4.11
CA SER A 168 -4.38 -5.34 -4.01
C SER A 168 -3.76 -5.12 -5.39
N VAL A 169 -3.37 -3.88 -5.68
CA VAL A 169 -2.75 -3.45 -6.93
C VAL A 169 -1.57 -2.52 -6.65
N ILE A 170 -0.57 -2.57 -7.52
CA ILE A 170 0.55 -1.63 -7.63
C ILE A 170 0.76 -1.26 -9.08
N SER A 171 1.48 -0.16 -9.33
CA SER A 171 1.91 0.27 -10.66
C SER A 171 3.42 0.36 -10.76
N SER A 172 3.95 0.03 -11.92
CA SER A 172 5.35 0.23 -12.30
C SER A 172 5.47 0.07 -13.82
N ASP A 173 6.55 0.55 -14.41
CA ASP A 173 6.95 0.16 -15.77
C ASP A 173 7.63 -1.21 -15.69
N PHE A 174 6.93 -2.30 -16.06
CA PHE A 174 7.46 -3.67 -15.97
C PHE A 174 8.17 -4.11 -17.26
N ASN A 175 7.98 -3.39 -18.37
CA ASN A 175 8.59 -3.70 -19.68
C ASN A 175 9.55 -2.62 -20.21
N ASN A 176 9.87 -1.62 -19.41
CA ASN A 176 10.74 -0.49 -19.74
C ASN A 176 10.28 0.32 -20.96
N ASP A 177 8.96 0.46 -21.16
CA ASP A 177 8.39 1.23 -22.26
C ASP A 177 7.95 2.67 -21.87
N SER A 178 8.25 3.07 -20.62
CA SER A 178 7.93 4.35 -20.01
C SER A 178 6.43 4.60 -19.80
N GLN A 179 5.59 3.57 -19.86
CA GLN A 179 4.18 3.64 -19.48
C GLN A 179 3.97 2.87 -18.17
N LEU A 180 3.01 3.34 -17.37
CA LEU A 180 2.65 2.63 -16.14
C LEU A 180 1.83 1.38 -16.48
N ASP A 181 2.32 0.24 -16.03
CA ASP A 181 1.60 -1.03 -16.01
C ASP A 181 1.01 -1.27 -14.62
N LEU A 182 0.17 -2.31 -14.50
CA LEU A 182 -0.44 -2.73 -13.24
C LEU A 182 -0.08 -4.17 -12.90
N ALA A 183 0.28 -4.42 -11.64
CA ALA A 183 0.34 -5.76 -11.07
C ALA A 183 -0.68 -5.86 -9.93
N LEU A 184 -1.57 -6.85 -9.98
CA LEU A 184 -2.58 -7.06 -8.94
C LEU A 184 -2.71 -8.52 -8.53
N VAL A 185 -3.04 -8.75 -7.27
CA VAL A 185 -3.24 -10.10 -6.73
C VAL A 185 -4.70 -10.51 -6.78
N ASN A 186 -4.93 -11.74 -7.23
CA ASN A 186 -6.26 -12.34 -7.33
C ASN A 186 -6.36 -13.47 -6.31
N ALA A 187 -6.95 -13.17 -5.15
CA ALA A 187 -6.89 -14.02 -3.97
C ALA A 187 -7.43 -15.44 -4.23
N ASP A 188 -8.60 -15.55 -4.87
CA ASP A 188 -9.22 -16.86 -5.13
C ASP A 188 -8.65 -17.57 -6.36
N SER A 189 -7.92 -16.84 -7.22
CA SER A 189 -7.19 -17.43 -8.35
C SER A 189 -5.78 -17.89 -7.98
N ASN A 190 -5.27 -17.53 -6.79
CA ASN A 190 -3.90 -17.83 -6.34
C ASN A 190 -2.83 -17.39 -7.37
N ASN A 191 -2.98 -16.18 -7.90
CA ASN A 191 -2.02 -15.62 -8.85
C ASN A 191 -1.89 -14.10 -8.70
N VAL A 192 -0.81 -13.58 -9.28
CA VAL A 192 -0.66 -12.16 -9.62
C VAL A 192 -0.92 -11.99 -11.12
N GLY A 193 -1.74 -11.00 -11.49
CA GLY A 193 -2.01 -10.62 -12.87
C GLY A 193 -1.29 -9.32 -13.22
N ILE A 194 -0.67 -9.29 -14.39
CA ILE A 194 0.05 -8.15 -14.97
C ILE A 194 -0.76 -7.61 -16.13
N LEU A 195 -1.16 -6.34 -16.07
CA LEU A 195 -1.84 -5.63 -17.15
C LEU A 195 -0.89 -4.56 -17.68
N MET A 196 -0.43 -4.76 -18.92
CA MET A 196 0.47 -3.81 -19.58
C MET A 196 -0.31 -2.57 -20.02
N GLY A 197 0.20 -1.38 -19.73
CA GLY A 197 -0.36 -0.11 -20.10
C GLY A 197 -0.16 0.20 -21.59
N HIS A 198 -1.12 0.91 -22.18
CA HIS A 198 -0.99 1.52 -23.50
C HIS A 198 -0.73 3.03 -23.43
N GLY A 199 -0.52 3.58 -22.23
CA GLY A 199 -0.16 4.98 -22.02
C GLY A 199 -1.26 5.97 -22.40
N ASN A 200 -2.48 5.48 -22.65
CA ASN A 200 -3.65 6.27 -23.04
C ASN A 200 -4.87 5.96 -22.14
N GLY A 201 -4.62 5.40 -20.95
CA GLY A 201 -5.64 4.92 -20.02
C GLY A 201 -6.14 3.51 -20.31
N ALA A 202 -5.73 2.88 -21.42
CA ALA A 202 -6.09 1.51 -21.74
C ALA A 202 -5.02 0.50 -21.33
N PHE A 203 -5.46 -0.72 -21.02
CA PHE A 203 -4.61 -1.82 -20.60
C PHE A 203 -4.84 -3.08 -21.44
N GLN A 204 -3.79 -3.88 -21.60
CA GLN A 204 -3.85 -5.20 -22.21
C GLN A 204 -4.60 -6.19 -21.33
N THR A 205 -4.99 -7.32 -21.92
CA THR A 205 -5.49 -8.47 -21.16
C THR A 205 -4.40 -9.00 -20.22
N GLN A 206 -4.78 -9.34 -18.99
CA GLN A 206 -3.82 -9.77 -17.97
C GLN A 206 -3.00 -11.01 -18.39
N ILE A 207 -1.72 -10.99 -18.03
CA ILE A 207 -0.84 -12.17 -18.00
C ILE A 207 -0.71 -12.59 -16.53
N THR A 208 -0.85 -13.88 -16.22
CA THR A 208 -0.89 -14.34 -14.82
C THR A 208 0.27 -15.23 -14.45
N TYR A 209 0.78 -15.05 -13.23
CA TYR A 209 1.83 -15.87 -12.62
C TYR A 209 1.32 -16.47 -11.31
N SER A 210 1.47 -17.78 -11.17
CA SER A 210 1.01 -18.50 -9.97
C SER A 210 1.75 -18.03 -8.71
N THR A 211 1.01 -17.81 -7.65
CA THR A 211 1.52 -17.54 -6.30
C THR A 211 1.17 -18.72 -5.38
N ASP A 212 1.48 -18.58 -4.09
CA ASP A 212 0.92 -19.45 -3.06
C ASP A 212 -0.55 -19.10 -2.76
N MET A 213 -1.13 -19.76 -1.76
CA MET A 213 -2.57 -19.72 -1.49
C MET A 213 -3.04 -18.37 -0.91
N PHE A 214 -4.03 -17.78 -1.59
CA PHE A 214 -4.75 -16.56 -1.20
C PHE A 214 -3.82 -15.34 -1.04
N PRO A 215 -3.23 -14.86 -2.14
CA PRO A 215 -2.41 -13.66 -2.14
C PRO A 215 -3.26 -12.42 -1.81
N VAL A 216 -2.77 -11.56 -0.92
CA VAL A 216 -3.55 -10.40 -0.41
C VAL A 216 -2.82 -9.06 -0.52
N SER A 217 -1.51 -9.03 -0.72
CA SER A 217 -0.77 -7.79 -0.93
C SER A 217 0.44 -8.06 -1.80
N VAL A 218 0.78 -7.09 -2.67
CA VAL A 218 1.93 -7.11 -3.56
C VAL A 218 2.72 -5.81 -3.43
N VAL A 219 4.04 -5.88 -3.59
CA VAL A 219 4.96 -4.74 -3.74
C VAL A 219 5.95 -5.01 -4.86
N SER A 220 6.43 -3.95 -5.50
CA SER A 220 7.48 -3.98 -6.51
C SER A 220 8.77 -3.35 -6.02
N SER A 221 9.90 -3.91 -6.42
CA SER A 221 11.23 -3.32 -6.24
C SER A 221 12.25 -4.11 -7.05
N ASP A 222 13.47 -3.61 -7.19
CA ASP A 222 14.60 -4.38 -7.69
C ASP A 222 15.23 -5.16 -6.52
N PHE A 223 14.83 -6.43 -6.33
CA PHE A 223 15.29 -7.24 -5.20
C PHE A 223 16.64 -7.92 -5.46
N ASN A 224 17.10 -7.94 -6.71
CA ASN A 224 18.32 -8.62 -7.14
C ASN A 224 19.42 -7.69 -7.69
N ASN A 225 19.18 -6.37 -7.66
CA ASN A 225 20.05 -5.31 -8.14
C ASN A 225 20.40 -5.42 -9.64
N ASP A 226 19.49 -5.93 -10.47
CA ASP A 226 19.70 -6.05 -11.92
C ASP A 226 19.09 -4.90 -12.74
N GLY A 227 18.47 -3.92 -12.07
CA GLY A 227 17.82 -2.75 -12.65
C GLY A 227 16.41 -3.01 -13.18
N LYS A 228 15.83 -4.19 -12.91
CA LYS A 228 14.49 -4.55 -13.35
C LYS A 228 13.57 -4.69 -12.16
N ILE A 229 12.28 -4.50 -12.42
CA ILE A 229 11.28 -4.55 -11.38
C ILE A 229 10.87 -6.00 -11.12
N ASP A 230 11.04 -6.42 -9.87
CA ASP A 230 10.59 -7.69 -9.32
C ASP A 230 9.31 -7.50 -8.49
N LEU A 231 8.69 -8.60 -8.07
CA LEU A 231 7.49 -8.61 -7.23
C LEU A 231 7.67 -9.44 -5.97
N ALA A 232 7.14 -8.94 -4.85
CA ALA A 232 6.97 -9.71 -3.61
C ALA A 232 5.50 -9.69 -3.19
N ILE A 233 4.94 -10.87 -2.92
CA ILE A 233 3.52 -11.10 -2.63
C ILE A 233 3.38 -11.84 -1.31
N VAL A 234 2.45 -11.44 -0.44
CA VAL A 234 2.11 -12.22 0.77
C VAL A 234 0.86 -13.06 0.59
N ASN A 235 0.93 -14.31 1.05
CA ASN A 235 -0.07 -15.35 0.86
C ASN A 235 -0.71 -15.73 2.20
N PHE A 236 -1.94 -15.26 2.41
CA PHE A 236 -2.61 -15.24 3.71
C PHE A 236 -2.79 -16.64 4.31
N PHE A 237 -3.32 -17.60 3.54
CA PHE A 237 -3.58 -18.95 4.05
C PHE A 237 -2.33 -19.82 4.07
N LYS A 238 -1.31 -19.50 3.26
CA LYS A 238 -0.06 -20.27 3.24
C LYS A 238 0.98 -19.80 4.26
N SER A 239 0.79 -18.60 4.84
CA SER A 239 1.77 -17.97 5.74
C SER A 239 3.14 -17.86 5.09
N SER A 240 3.17 -17.38 3.85
CA SER A 240 4.39 -17.22 3.05
C SER A 240 4.43 -15.89 2.30
N ALA A 241 5.63 -15.50 1.90
CA ALA A 241 5.89 -14.47 0.91
C ALA A 241 6.49 -15.12 -0.36
N SER A 242 5.91 -14.83 -1.52
CA SER A 242 6.38 -15.26 -2.84
C SER A 242 7.15 -14.12 -3.50
N VAL A 243 8.35 -14.39 -4.00
CA VAL A 243 9.19 -13.44 -4.74
C VAL A 243 9.32 -13.91 -6.18
N LEU A 244 8.99 -13.05 -7.14
CA LEU A 244 9.05 -13.33 -8.57
C LEU A 244 9.97 -12.30 -9.22
N LEU A 245 11.07 -12.77 -9.82
CA LEU A 245 12.05 -11.88 -10.46
C LEU A 245 11.61 -11.52 -11.88
N GLY A 246 11.67 -10.23 -12.22
CA GLY A 246 11.29 -9.68 -13.51
C GLY A 246 12.39 -9.83 -14.56
N ASP A 247 12.00 -9.93 -15.83
CA ASP A 247 12.94 -9.92 -16.95
C ASP A 247 13.11 -8.53 -17.61
N GLY A 248 12.31 -7.56 -17.19
CA GLY A 248 12.28 -6.19 -17.72
C GLY A 248 11.52 -6.05 -19.05
N ASN A 249 10.79 -7.08 -19.48
CA ASN A 249 9.94 -7.08 -20.66
C ASN A 249 8.48 -7.45 -20.31
N GLY A 250 8.08 -7.24 -19.05
CA GLY A 250 6.76 -7.62 -18.53
C GLY A 250 6.63 -9.10 -18.17
N ASN A 251 7.70 -9.90 -18.20
CA ASN A 251 7.66 -11.30 -17.75
C ASN A 251 8.31 -11.51 -16.40
N PHE A 252 7.81 -12.51 -15.67
CA PHE A 252 8.31 -12.88 -14.36
C PHE A 252 8.71 -14.36 -14.30
N GLN A 253 9.76 -14.64 -13.55
CA GLN A 253 10.18 -16.00 -13.22
C GLN A 253 9.20 -16.67 -12.26
N ASN A 254 9.33 -17.99 -12.11
CA ASN A 254 8.57 -18.73 -11.10
C ASN A 254 8.90 -18.23 -9.69
N GLN A 255 7.89 -18.24 -8.82
CA GLN A 255 8.03 -17.80 -7.45
C GLN A 255 9.11 -18.57 -6.67
N THR A 256 9.86 -17.84 -5.85
CA THR A 256 10.61 -18.37 -4.70
C THR A 256 9.87 -18.00 -3.43
N THR A 257 9.69 -18.95 -2.52
CA THR A 257 8.84 -18.77 -1.33
C THR A 257 9.66 -18.66 -0.05
N TYR A 258 9.29 -17.70 0.79
CA TYR A 258 9.83 -17.48 2.14
C TYR A 258 8.73 -17.66 3.18
N SER A 259 9.04 -18.29 4.31
CA SER A 259 8.09 -18.43 5.42
C SER A 259 7.89 -17.10 6.15
N THR A 260 6.64 -16.81 6.50
CA THR A 260 6.24 -15.67 7.35
C THR A 260 5.56 -16.18 8.61
N GLU A 261 5.07 -15.28 9.45
CA GLU A 261 4.19 -15.62 10.56
C GLU A 261 2.74 -15.83 10.08
N LYS A 262 1.81 -16.16 10.99
CA LYS A 262 0.46 -16.59 10.60
C LYS A 262 -0.36 -15.44 10.02
N LYS A 263 -1.04 -15.71 8.90
CA LYS A 263 -1.98 -14.79 8.23
C LYS A 263 -1.33 -13.43 7.91
N PRO A 264 -0.30 -13.40 7.06
CA PRO A 264 0.27 -12.14 6.58
C PRO A 264 -0.80 -11.38 5.77
N VAL A 265 -0.95 -10.08 6.03
CA VAL A 265 -2.02 -9.25 5.43
C VAL A 265 -1.49 -8.14 4.53
N ILE A 266 -0.30 -7.62 4.82
CA ILE A 266 0.30 -6.55 4.04
C ILE A 266 1.83 -6.69 4.05
N ILE A 267 2.44 -6.25 2.95
CA ILE A 267 3.90 -6.20 2.77
C ILE A 267 4.32 -4.80 2.32
N ARG A 268 5.49 -4.36 2.79
CA ARG A 268 6.20 -3.16 2.33
C ARG A 268 7.65 -3.52 2.07
N ALA A 269 8.22 -2.87 1.06
CA ALA A 269 9.62 -3.00 0.69
C ALA A 269 10.37 -1.70 1.05
N GLY A 270 11.59 -1.83 1.57
CA GLY A 270 12.45 -0.70 1.92
C GLY A 270 13.75 -1.15 2.55
N ASN A 271 14.76 -0.28 2.58
CA ASN A 271 16.04 -0.57 3.23
C ASN A 271 15.91 -0.34 4.75
N LEU A 272 15.71 -1.41 5.52
CA LEU A 272 15.41 -1.36 6.96
C LEU A 272 16.66 -1.46 7.82
N ASN A 273 17.80 -1.90 7.26
CA ASN A 273 19.05 -2.10 7.98
C ASN A 273 20.22 -1.22 7.48
N ASN A 274 19.94 -0.32 6.54
CA ASN A 274 20.88 0.59 5.88
C ASN A 274 22.01 -0.10 5.09
N ASP A 275 21.76 -1.28 4.49
CA ASP A 275 22.77 -2.02 3.71
C ASP A 275 22.66 -1.87 2.18
N ALA A 276 21.75 -1.02 1.73
CA ALA A 276 21.41 -0.71 0.33
C ALA A 276 20.66 -1.82 -0.42
N ASN A 277 20.43 -2.98 0.19
CA ASN A 277 19.50 -3.97 -0.34
C ASN A 277 18.07 -3.65 0.12
N VAL A 278 17.11 -4.08 -0.68
CA VAL A 278 15.71 -3.94 -0.35
C VAL A 278 15.30 -5.06 0.61
N ASP A 279 14.76 -4.68 1.77
CA ASP A 279 14.19 -5.60 2.76
C ASP A 279 12.66 -5.61 2.68
N LEU A 280 12.03 -6.59 3.35
CA LEU A 280 10.58 -6.72 3.43
C LEU A 280 10.11 -6.59 4.88
N ALA A 281 9.11 -5.75 5.12
CA ALA A 281 8.32 -5.69 6.36
C ALA A 281 6.91 -6.22 6.10
N ILE A 282 6.51 -7.26 6.85
CA ILE A 282 5.26 -7.98 6.64
C ILE A 282 4.45 -7.97 7.93
N VAL A 283 3.20 -7.53 7.88
CA VAL A 283 2.29 -7.59 9.04
C VAL A 283 1.51 -8.89 9.04
N ASN A 284 1.48 -9.56 10.20
CA ASN A 284 0.87 -10.87 10.40
C ASN A 284 -0.26 -10.77 11.41
N SER A 285 -1.48 -10.69 10.88
CA SER A 285 -2.70 -10.53 11.68
C SER A 285 -2.94 -11.70 12.64
N GLY A 286 -2.57 -12.92 12.24
CA GLY A 286 -2.79 -14.14 13.02
C GLY A 286 -1.77 -14.39 14.12
N SER A 287 -0.60 -13.74 14.05
CA SER A 287 0.47 -13.87 15.05
C SER A 287 0.69 -12.59 15.87
N ASN A 288 -0.08 -11.53 15.60
CA ASN A 288 0.09 -10.19 16.20
C ASN A 288 1.54 -9.70 16.12
N SER A 289 2.12 -9.75 14.91
CA SER A 289 3.54 -9.50 14.71
C SER A 289 3.88 -8.92 13.35
N ILE A 290 5.07 -8.33 13.28
CA ILE A 290 5.75 -7.92 12.05
C ILE A 290 6.88 -8.91 11.79
N SER A 291 6.96 -9.45 10.57
CA SER A 291 8.08 -10.23 10.07
C SER A 291 8.95 -9.33 9.21
N VAL A 292 10.22 -9.17 9.57
CA VAL A 292 11.24 -8.46 8.79
C VAL A 292 12.15 -9.48 8.12
N LEU A 293 12.21 -9.48 6.80
CA LEU A 293 13.07 -10.34 5.99
C LEU A 293 14.11 -9.46 5.32
N LEU A 294 15.38 -9.60 5.71
CA LEU A 294 16.46 -8.79 5.15
C LEU A 294 16.89 -9.31 3.79
N GLY A 295 17.05 -8.42 2.81
CA GLY A 295 17.47 -8.75 1.45
C GLY A 295 18.97 -9.07 1.38
N ASN A 296 19.33 -10.06 0.56
CA ASN A 296 20.73 -10.36 0.26
C ASN A 296 21.23 -9.69 -1.03
N GLY A 297 20.37 -8.89 -1.70
CA GLY A 297 20.72 -8.17 -2.93
C GLY A 297 20.83 -9.03 -4.19
N ASN A 298 20.30 -10.26 -4.16
CA ASN A 298 20.34 -11.21 -5.28
C ASN A 298 18.96 -11.87 -5.51
N GLY A 299 17.88 -11.22 -5.05
CA GLY A 299 16.52 -11.75 -5.09
C GLY A 299 16.20 -12.70 -3.94
N SER A 300 17.17 -13.03 -3.08
CA SER A 300 16.94 -13.86 -1.90
C SER A 300 16.88 -13.08 -0.60
N PHE A 301 16.13 -13.62 0.36
CA PHE A 301 15.94 -13.03 1.68
C PHE A 301 16.44 -13.94 2.80
N GLN A 302 16.90 -13.32 3.89
CA GLN A 302 17.26 -14.00 5.12
C GLN A 302 16.03 -14.54 5.85
N THR A 303 16.26 -15.41 6.83
CA THR A 303 15.20 -15.88 7.73
C THR A 303 14.53 -14.71 8.45
N GLN A 304 13.20 -14.73 8.51
CA GLN A 304 12.42 -13.68 9.14
C GLN A 304 12.86 -13.40 10.58
N LYS A 305 12.84 -12.12 10.93
CA LYS A 305 12.90 -11.64 12.30
C LYS A 305 11.54 -11.11 12.74
N ILE A 306 11.14 -11.43 13.97
CA ILE A 306 9.78 -11.20 14.43
C ILE A 306 9.76 -10.10 15.49
N TYR A 307 8.86 -9.13 15.31
CA TYR A 307 8.55 -8.07 16.27
C TYR A 307 7.08 -8.16 16.65
N LYS A 308 6.75 -8.01 17.94
CA LYS A 308 5.36 -8.01 18.41
C LYS A 308 4.74 -6.63 18.24
N THR A 309 3.45 -6.61 17.89
CA THR A 309 2.64 -5.39 17.82
C THR A 309 1.30 -5.63 18.53
N GLY A 310 0.35 -4.71 18.40
CA GLY A 310 -1.01 -4.87 18.92
C GLY A 310 -1.78 -6.01 18.25
N ASN A 311 -3.04 -6.14 18.64
CA ASN A 311 -3.90 -7.26 18.25
C ASN A 311 -4.51 -7.05 16.86
N ASN A 312 -4.50 -8.13 16.07
CA ASN A 312 -5.01 -8.17 14.71
C ASN A 312 -4.48 -7.01 13.85
N PRO A 313 -3.15 -6.85 13.70
CA PRO A 313 -2.60 -5.75 12.93
C PRO A 313 -3.01 -5.86 11.45
N SER A 314 -3.32 -4.72 10.84
CA SER A 314 -4.02 -4.63 9.55
C SER A 314 -3.20 -3.98 8.43
N SER A 315 -2.39 -2.97 8.76
CA SER A 315 -1.61 -2.22 7.77
C SER A 315 -0.28 -1.74 8.34
N ILE A 316 0.62 -1.33 7.44
CA ILE A 316 1.93 -0.78 7.78
C ILE A 316 2.33 0.29 6.75
N VAL A 317 2.93 1.37 7.25
CA VAL A 317 3.62 2.38 6.44
C VAL A 317 5.07 2.52 6.92
N LEU A 318 5.98 2.77 5.96
CA LEU A 318 7.40 3.04 6.21
C LEU A 318 7.67 4.52 6.01
N GLY A 319 8.49 5.12 6.85
CA GLY A 319 8.87 6.54 6.73
C GLY A 319 9.87 6.94 7.81
N ASP A 320 10.54 8.07 7.64
CA ASP A 320 11.36 8.67 8.70
C ASP A 320 10.46 9.54 9.60
N PHE A 321 9.94 8.97 10.69
CA PHE A 321 8.94 9.63 11.54
C PHE A 321 9.60 10.47 12.66
N ASN A 322 10.91 10.32 12.87
CA ASN A 322 11.68 11.02 13.89
C ASN A 322 12.83 11.89 13.33
N ASN A 323 12.91 12.04 12.01
CA ASN A 323 13.92 12.81 11.27
C ASN A 323 15.36 12.34 11.53
N ASP A 324 15.56 11.03 11.72
CA ASP A 324 16.88 10.42 11.93
C ASP A 324 17.47 9.77 10.67
N THR A 325 16.81 9.93 9.52
CA THR A 325 17.12 9.41 8.17
C THR A 325 16.96 7.91 8.00
N LYS A 326 16.35 7.21 8.96
CA LYS A 326 16.10 5.76 8.89
C LYS A 326 14.62 5.50 8.67
N LEU A 327 14.33 4.37 8.01
CA LEU A 327 12.95 3.93 7.85
C LEU A 327 12.43 3.34 9.16
N ASP A 328 11.54 4.09 9.79
CA ASP A 328 10.65 3.67 10.86
C ASP A 328 9.38 3.03 10.30
N LEU A 329 8.58 2.41 11.17
CA LEU A 329 7.35 1.72 10.81
C LEU A 329 6.18 2.27 11.64
N VAL A 330 5.01 2.43 11.02
CA VAL A 330 3.75 2.62 11.76
C VAL A 330 2.78 1.52 11.36
N VAL A 331 2.24 0.81 12.36
CA VAL A 331 1.33 -0.33 12.18
C VAL A 331 -0.02 -0.04 12.81
N THR A 332 -1.10 -0.23 12.06
CA THR A 332 -2.46 -0.16 12.60
C THR A 332 -2.88 -1.50 13.20
N ASN A 333 -3.51 -1.47 14.38
CA ASN A 333 -3.97 -2.62 15.13
C ASN A 333 -5.51 -2.64 15.15
N PHE A 334 -6.10 -3.42 14.25
CA PHE A 334 -7.54 -3.42 13.97
C PHE A 334 -8.38 -3.69 15.22
N ALA A 335 -7.98 -4.67 16.05
CA ALA A 335 -8.76 -5.07 17.22
C ALA A 335 -8.57 -4.13 18.43
N ASP A 336 -7.47 -3.36 18.44
CA ASP A 336 -7.15 -2.44 19.54
C ASP A 336 -7.62 -1.00 19.27
N ASN A 337 -8.15 -0.71 18.07
CA ASN A 337 -8.46 0.65 17.62
C ASN A 337 -7.28 1.61 17.80
N SER A 338 -6.06 1.14 17.49
CA SER A 338 -4.82 1.87 17.73
C SER A 338 -3.86 1.79 16.56
N ALA A 339 -2.82 2.63 16.58
CA ALA A 339 -1.63 2.47 15.76
C ALA A 339 -0.38 2.49 16.66
N THR A 340 0.64 1.73 16.27
CA THR A 340 1.93 1.62 16.97
C THR A 340 3.05 2.06 16.05
N VAL A 341 3.84 3.02 16.49
CA VAL A 341 5.08 3.47 15.85
C VAL A 341 6.23 2.58 16.33
N PHE A 342 7.11 2.14 15.45
CA PHE A 342 8.36 1.46 15.75
C PHE A 342 9.51 2.25 15.15
N LEU A 343 10.37 2.80 16.01
CA LEU A 343 11.55 3.53 15.58
C LEU A 343 12.71 2.59 15.26
N ASN A 344 13.40 2.89 14.18
CA ASN A 344 14.56 2.18 13.72
C ASN A 344 15.78 2.54 14.56
N ILE A 345 16.45 1.53 15.10
CA ILE A 345 17.61 1.70 15.98
C ILE A 345 18.92 1.27 15.33
N CYS A 346 18.90 0.94 14.04
CA CYS A 346 20.12 0.60 13.32
C CYS A 346 21.07 1.80 13.26
N PRO A 347 22.37 1.61 13.52
CA PRO A 347 23.35 2.69 13.50
C PRO A 347 23.62 3.25 12.10
#